data_AF-A0A479ZST7-F1
#
_entry.id   AF-A0A479ZST7-F1
#
_cell.length_a   1.000
_cell.length_b   1.000
_cell.length_c   1.000
_cell.angle_alpha   90.00
_cell.angle_beta   90.00
_cell.angle_gamma   90.00
#
_symmetry.space_group_name_H-M   'P 1'
#
loop_
_entity.id
_entity.type
_entity.pdbx_description
1 polymer ?
#
loop_
_entity_poly.entity_id
_entity_poly.type
_entity_poly.pdbx_seq_one_letter_code
_entity_poly.pdbx_strand_id
1 'polypeptide(L)'
;MSNHERSLTTSDSALLNQIVSQVCQAIITIQQQQPELLMEKYRKVQWQKTANQSALSAKFTELLSQTRSRKELINKLQLYLKAFLVPAALNVPIISELIAEIRNHNPVISDLNSCLNSTLFPALVPVGIGVLLLDAENLQLKINTEKFLATICQCPIQVKIAFANWSNRGKLDVELHERGYDLIHVPAGRDNADGKMIAFGSSIHEFYPKAKEVFVCSSDKVMTNLCNNLQQHGLTVYQVSQHGENINIFNNATGETIINSIKPLPEIPSIDQFVLQVKHLIKEEQKQTANYWIKLSQISKLYKTKYQLNISNVIAKYLPGKRARDIFISYPADFVIHQVDDVGELYITLFEQQHFSQKEDINPAENNKNSQVKNNSLVNILTTKLDLEKAIKNIWTELSKESKNESFDISILASKFKQKYGKPITEQMKELQIGGTFAKFLQSCSDFQVQLKDNKWQVSKLNSPSPASVLSSVSSTKINSAADLEKALKMILTELTKAANNNYVDIGILGIKFHQQYGKPITKQMKELQINGSFIKFLQSCSSFQIQQKGNKFKIVPSVTMTSG
;
A
#
# COMPACT_ATOMS: atom_id res chain seq x y z
N MET A 1 32.87 27.72 -54.90
CA MET A 1 32.51 26.85 -53.77
C MET A 1 33.47 27.19 -52.65
N SER A 2 33.08 28.11 -51.75
CA SER A 2 33.95 28.54 -50.65
C SER A 2 33.43 28.00 -49.33
N ASN A 3 34.31 27.24 -48.67
CA ASN A 3 34.25 26.91 -47.27
C ASN A 3 34.12 28.20 -46.45
N HIS A 4 33.02 28.36 -45.74
CA HIS A 4 32.98 29.25 -44.59
C HIS A 4 32.94 28.39 -43.33
N GLU A 5 34.14 28.12 -42.81
CA GLU A 5 34.36 27.90 -41.39
C GLU A 5 33.71 29.06 -40.63
N ARG A 6 32.55 28.79 -40.02
CA ARG A 6 31.82 29.78 -39.23
C ARG A 6 32.54 29.90 -37.88
N SER A 7 33.45 30.88 -37.82
CA SER A 7 34.10 31.31 -36.59
C SER A 7 33.06 31.63 -35.51
N LEU A 8 33.32 31.16 -34.28
CA LEU A 8 32.52 31.38 -33.08
C LEU A 8 32.21 32.87 -32.92
N THR A 9 30.96 33.25 -33.09
CA THR A 9 30.57 34.66 -32.94
C THR A 9 30.48 35.02 -31.46
N THR A 10 30.82 36.26 -31.11
CA THR A 10 30.68 36.81 -29.75
C THR A 10 29.26 36.65 -29.18
N SER A 11 28.25 36.61 -30.03
CA SER A 11 26.85 36.34 -29.69
C SER A 11 26.63 34.94 -29.08
N ASP A 12 27.33 33.92 -29.58
CA ASP A 12 27.24 32.54 -29.06
C ASP A 12 27.86 32.42 -27.66
N SER A 13 28.93 33.19 -27.39
CA SER A 13 29.59 33.19 -26.08
C SER A 13 28.75 33.88 -24.98
N ALA A 14 28.08 34.98 -25.32
CA ALA A 14 27.20 35.71 -24.41
C ALA A 14 25.94 34.88 -24.08
N LEU A 15 25.37 34.23 -25.09
CA LEU A 15 24.24 33.31 -24.93
C LEU A 15 24.63 32.11 -24.04
N LEU A 16 25.81 31.55 -24.25
CA LEU A 16 26.31 30.43 -23.46
C LEU A 16 26.51 30.83 -21.99
N ASN A 17 27.07 32.01 -21.72
CA ASN A 17 27.21 32.52 -20.35
C ASN A 17 25.86 32.75 -19.66
N GLN A 18 24.85 33.22 -20.41
CA GLN A 18 23.50 33.39 -19.89
C GLN A 18 22.87 32.04 -19.52
N ILE A 19 22.98 31.04 -20.39
CA ILE A 19 22.49 29.67 -20.14
C ILE A 19 23.18 29.07 -18.90
N VAL A 20 24.50 29.21 -18.80
CA VAL A 20 25.28 28.71 -17.66
C VAL A 20 24.83 29.37 -16.35
N SER A 21 24.61 30.69 -16.37
CA SER A 21 24.12 31.44 -15.20
C SER A 21 22.75 30.94 -14.75
N GLN A 22 21.81 30.76 -15.69
CA GLN A 22 20.46 30.25 -15.41
C GLN A 22 20.49 28.83 -14.82
N VAL A 23 21.34 27.95 -15.34
CA VAL A 23 21.52 26.58 -14.83
C VAL A 23 22.09 26.57 -13.40
N CYS A 24 23.10 27.41 -13.14
CA CYS A 24 23.68 27.52 -11.80
C CYS A 24 22.64 28.04 -10.78
N GLN A 25 21.85 29.04 -11.19
CA GLN A 25 20.79 29.59 -10.36
C GLN A 25 19.69 28.57 -10.07
N ALA A 26 19.28 27.77 -11.06
CA ALA A 26 18.30 26.70 -10.87
C ALA A 26 18.78 25.65 -9.85
N ILE A 27 20.07 25.28 -9.89
CA ILE A 27 20.65 24.33 -8.92
C ILE A 27 20.63 24.91 -7.49
N ILE A 28 20.91 26.21 -7.34
CA ILE A 28 20.83 26.91 -6.04
C ILE A 28 19.39 26.94 -5.52
N THR A 29 18.43 27.29 -6.39
CA THR A 29 17.01 27.33 -6.04
C THR A 29 16.50 25.95 -5.61
N ILE A 30 16.88 24.89 -6.33
CA ILE A 30 16.54 23.52 -5.98
C ILE A 30 17.12 23.15 -4.61
N GLN A 31 18.36 23.55 -4.31
CA GLN A 31 18.94 23.30 -2.99
C GLN A 31 18.15 23.99 -1.86
N GLN A 32 17.69 25.22 -2.07
CA GLN A 32 16.97 25.99 -1.05
C GLN A 32 15.54 25.50 -0.82
N GLN A 33 14.85 25.12 -1.89
CA GLN A 33 13.43 24.82 -1.85
C GLN A 33 13.14 23.32 -1.71
N GLN A 34 13.93 22.46 -2.37
CA GLN A 34 13.69 21.01 -2.48
C GLN A 34 15.04 20.24 -2.59
N PRO A 35 15.87 20.23 -1.52
CA PRO A 35 17.20 19.62 -1.56
C PRO A 35 17.19 18.12 -1.85
N GLU A 36 16.08 17.42 -1.59
CA GLU A 36 15.86 16.01 -1.92
C GLU A 36 15.97 15.70 -3.42
N LEU A 37 15.75 16.71 -4.27
CA LEU A 37 15.86 16.60 -5.73
C LEU A 37 17.31 16.57 -6.22
N LEU A 38 18.26 17.04 -5.41
CA LEU A 38 19.69 16.87 -5.68
C LEU A 38 20.14 15.47 -5.26
N MET A 39 21.09 14.91 -6.01
CA MET A 39 21.83 13.72 -5.60
C MET A 39 22.49 13.95 -4.23
N GLU A 40 22.54 12.91 -3.39
CA GLU A 40 22.95 13.01 -1.98
C GLU A 40 24.31 13.72 -1.77
N LYS A 41 25.28 13.45 -2.65
CA LYS A 41 26.62 14.07 -2.65
C LYS A 41 26.61 15.59 -2.85
N TYR A 42 25.57 16.16 -3.45
CA TYR A 42 25.48 17.60 -3.76
C TYR A 42 24.58 18.39 -2.82
N ARG A 43 23.86 17.72 -1.90
CA ARG A 43 22.94 18.37 -0.96
C ARG A 43 23.65 19.27 0.06
N LYS A 44 24.85 18.86 0.49
CA LYS A 44 25.65 19.56 1.51
C LYS A 44 26.65 20.57 0.92
N VAL A 45 26.74 20.68 -0.40
CA VAL A 45 27.65 21.62 -1.07
C VAL A 45 27.08 23.02 -0.94
N GLN A 46 27.84 23.99 -0.45
CA GLN A 46 27.36 25.37 -0.32
C GLN A 46 27.40 26.08 -1.69
N TRP A 47 26.38 25.88 -2.52
CA TRP A 47 26.30 26.43 -3.88
C TRP A 47 26.17 27.96 -3.93
N GLN A 48 25.91 28.63 -2.81
CA GLN A 48 25.92 30.09 -2.72
C GLN A 48 27.33 30.69 -2.56
N LYS A 49 28.34 29.89 -2.19
CA LYS A 49 29.72 30.38 -2.11
C LYS A 49 30.24 30.69 -3.51
N THR A 50 30.81 31.88 -3.68
CA THR A 50 31.35 32.37 -4.97
C THR A 50 32.32 31.37 -5.60
N ALA A 51 33.19 30.73 -4.81
CA ALA A 51 34.12 29.71 -5.30
C ALA A 51 33.42 28.48 -5.91
N ASN A 52 32.31 28.02 -5.32
CA ASN A 52 31.56 26.87 -5.81
C ASN A 52 30.71 27.24 -7.04
N GLN A 53 30.17 28.46 -7.08
CA GLN A 53 29.48 28.98 -8.27
C GLN A 53 30.43 29.09 -9.44
N SER A 54 31.60 29.72 -9.25
CA SER A 54 32.62 29.84 -10.30
C SER A 54 33.08 28.48 -10.81
N ALA A 55 33.28 27.49 -9.93
CA ALA A 55 33.65 26.13 -10.34
C ALA A 55 32.52 25.42 -11.12
N LEU A 56 31.26 25.61 -10.69
CA LEU A 56 30.10 25.05 -11.38
C LEU A 56 29.90 25.70 -12.76
N SER A 57 29.98 27.03 -12.83
CA SER A 57 29.87 27.79 -14.07
C SER A 57 31.00 27.45 -15.03
N ALA A 58 32.24 27.34 -14.57
CA ALA A 58 33.38 26.92 -15.39
C ALA A 58 33.15 25.52 -15.98
N LYS A 59 32.67 24.57 -15.16
CA LYS A 59 32.37 23.20 -15.61
C LYS A 59 31.26 23.17 -16.66
N PHE A 60 30.16 23.89 -16.46
CA PHE A 60 29.10 23.97 -17.47
C PHE A 60 29.55 24.72 -18.73
N THR A 61 30.36 25.77 -18.60
CA THR A 61 30.94 26.51 -19.73
C THR A 61 31.82 25.61 -20.59
N GLU A 62 32.74 24.87 -19.97
CA GLU A 62 33.60 23.90 -20.64
C GLU A 62 32.76 22.85 -21.40
N LEU A 63 31.77 22.25 -20.73
CA LEU A 63 30.98 21.15 -21.31
C LEU A 63 30.02 21.60 -22.42
N LEU A 64 29.47 22.81 -22.32
CA LEU A 64 28.54 23.35 -23.31
C LEU A 64 29.25 24.02 -24.49
N SER A 65 30.47 24.55 -24.29
CA SER A 65 31.27 25.19 -25.36
C SER A 65 31.65 24.23 -26.49
N GLN A 66 31.65 22.92 -26.22
CA GLN A 66 31.97 21.87 -27.17
C GLN A 66 30.78 21.45 -28.06
N THR A 67 29.69 22.21 -28.09
CA THR A 67 28.48 21.86 -28.86
C THR A 67 28.36 22.69 -30.13
N ARG A 68 28.11 22.02 -31.26
CA ARG A 68 28.01 22.68 -32.58
C ARG A 68 26.57 22.95 -33.00
N SER A 69 25.59 22.38 -32.29
CA SER A 69 24.17 22.56 -32.58
C SER A 69 23.34 22.73 -31.30
N ARG A 70 22.25 23.49 -31.40
CA ARG A 70 21.32 23.75 -30.29
C ARG A 70 20.68 22.49 -29.72
N LYS A 71 20.36 21.53 -30.59
CA LYS A 71 19.81 20.22 -30.19
C LYS A 71 20.83 19.42 -29.37
N GLU A 72 22.11 19.48 -29.77
CA GLU A 72 23.20 18.84 -29.03
C GLU A 72 23.46 19.52 -27.69
N LEU A 73 23.36 20.87 -27.63
CA LEU A 73 23.45 21.64 -26.40
C LEU A 73 22.39 21.23 -25.38
N ILE A 74 21.12 21.18 -25.79
CA ILE A 74 20.01 20.77 -24.90
C ILE A 74 20.19 19.32 -24.43
N ASN A 75 20.58 18.41 -25.33
CA ASN A 75 20.79 17.01 -24.98
C ASN A 75 21.95 16.82 -23.98
N LYS A 76 23.08 17.51 -24.20
CA LYS A 76 24.21 17.49 -23.25
C LYS A 76 23.82 18.12 -21.93
N LEU A 77 23.13 19.26 -21.94
CA LEU A 77 22.65 19.90 -20.71
C LEU A 77 21.75 18.97 -19.89
N GLN A 78 20.78 18.30 -20.54
CA GLN A 78 19.92 17.32 -19.88
C GLN A 78 20.71 16.14 -19.30
N LEU A 79 21.70 15.64 -20.04
CA LEU A 79 22.58 14.55 -19.58
C LEU A 79 23.37 14.98 -18.32
N TYR A 80 23.87 16.21 -18.28
CA TYR A 80 24.61 16.69 -17.13
C TYR A 80 23.71 17.03 -15.95
N LEU A 81 22.53 17.61 -16.18
CA LEU A 81 21.54 17.82 -15.12
C LEU A 81 21.13 16.49 -14.46
N LYS A 82 21.00 15.40 -15.23
CA LYS A 82 20.80 14.04 -14.70
C LYS A 82 21.91 13.55 -13.77
N ALA A 83 23.12 14.09 -13.89
CA ALA A 83 24.22 13.75 -12.98
C ALA A 83 24.11 14.47 -11.63
N PHE A 84 23.42 15.60 -11.57
CA PHE A 84 23.19 16.41 -10.35
C PHE A 84 21.85 16.11 -9.68
N LEU A 85 20.85 15.69 -10.45
CA LEU A 85 19.47 15.53 -10.04
C LEU A 85 19.08 14.05 -9.90
N VAL A 86 18.23 13.73 -8.93
CA VAL A 86 17.59 12.40 -8.87
C VAL A 86 16.63 12.22 -10.04
N PRO A 87 16.36 10.99 -10.53
CA PRO A 87 15.49 10.77 -11.69
C PRO A 87 14.10 11.42 -11.59
N ALA A 88 13.54 11.51 -10.38
CA ALA A 88 12.25 12.15 -10.13
C ALA A 88 12.26 13.68 -10.34
N ALA A 89 13.42 14.33 -10.24
CA ALA A 89 13.56 15.79 -10.32
C ALA A 89 13.51 16.34 -11.76
N LEU A 90 13.63 15.48 -12.77
CA LEU A 90 13.58 15.88 -14.19
C LEU A 90 12.18 16.32 -14.64
N ASN A 91 11.14 15.97 -13.87
CA ASN A 91 9.75 16.31 -14.15
C ASN A 91 9.23 17.48 -13.30
N VAL A 92 10.12 18.20 -12.62
CA VAL A 92 9.76 19.31 -11.73
C VAL A 92 9.64 20.61 -12.53
N PRO A 93 8.63 21.46 -12.25
CA PRO A 93 8.37 22.70 -13.00
C PRO A 93 9.61 23.56 -13.26
N ILE A 94 10.47 23.71 -12.25
CA ILE A 94 11.71 24.50 -12.30
C ILE A 94 12.66 24.02 -13.42
N ILE A 95 12.79 22.71 -13.61
CA ILE A 95 13.68 22.14 -14.64
C ILE A 95 13.01 22.16 -16.01
N SER A 96 11.70 21.92 -16.08
CA SER A 96 10.96 22.03 -17.34
C SER A 96 10.91 23.46 -17.87
N GLU A 97 10.80 24.45 -16.98
CA GLU A 97 10.79 25.88 -17.31
C GLU A 97 12.16 26.34 -17.78
N LEU A 98 13.24 25.95 -17.08
CA LEU A 98 14.62 26.19 -17.51
C LEU A 98 14.88 25.62 -18.92
N ILE A 99 14.46 24.38 -19.18
CA ILE A 99 14.65 23.74 -20.49
C ILE A 99 13.80 24.43 -21.58
N ALA A 100 12.59 24.89 -21.25
CA ALA A 100 11.73 25.63 -22.16
C ALA A 100 12.29 27.02 -22.49
N GLU A 101 12.84 27.71 -21.50
CA GLU A 101 13.48 29.01 -21.64
C GLU A 101 14.71 28.90 -22.57
N ILE A 102 15.60 27.92 -22.31
CA ILE A 102 16.75 27.63 -23.18
C ILE A 102 16.32 27.23 -24.60
N ARG A 103 15.13 26.64 -24.77
CA ARG A 103 14.59 26.29 -26.09
C ARG A 103 14.11 27.52 -26.87
N ASN A 104 13.61 28.55 -26.19
CA ASN A 104 12.94 29.71 -26.80
C ASN A 104 13.86 30.93 -27.09
N HIS A 105 15.10 30.98 -26.60
CA HIS A 105 16.02 32.11 -26.87
C HIS A 105 16.46 32.19 -28.34
N ASN A 106 15.76 32.95 -29.18
CA ASN A 106 16.10 33.18 -30.60
C ASN A 106 17.11 34.33 -30.74
N PRO A 107 18.18 34.25 -31.57
CA PRO A 107 19.25 35.25 -31.62
C PRO A 107 18.90 36.56 -32.34
N VAL A 108 17.62 36.79 -32.66
CA VAL A 108 17.16 37.98 -33.41
C VAL A 108 16.72 39.13 -32.49
N ILE A 109 16.61 38.90 -31.18
CA ILE A 109 16.20 39.91 -30.20
C ILE A 109 17.39 40.30 -29.31
N SER A 110 18.58 40.39 -29.89
CA SER A 110 19.81 40.77 -29.18
C SER A 110 20.06 42.28 -29.19
N ASP A 111 19.56 42.99 -30.20
CA ASP A 111 19.86 44.42 -30.39
C ASP A 111 18.96 45.38 -29.60
N LEU A 112 17.82 44.91 -29.06
CA LEU A 112 16.96 45.68 -28.16
C LEU A 112 17.38 45.57 -26.68
N ASN A 113 18.23 44.60 -26.33
CA ASN A 113 18.60 44.31 -24.94
C ASN A 113 19.90 44.97 -24.48
N SER A 114 20.63 45.67 -25.35
CA SER A 114 21.86 46.38 -24.95
C SER A 114 21.60 47.64 -24.10
N CYS A 115 20.33 48.08 -23.99
CA CYS A 115 19.93 49.18 -23.10
C CYS A 115 19.34 48.71 -21.75
N LEU A 116 19.32 47.41 -21.46
CA LEU A 116 18.70 46.84 -20.26
C LEU A 116 19.68 46.22 -19.25
N ASN A 117 20.98 46.26 -19.54
CA ASN A 117 22.01 45.70 -18.66
C ASN A 117 22.41 46.66 -17.54
N SER A 118 21.48 46.99 -16.64
CA SER A 118 21.81 47.54 -15.31
C SER A 118 20.75 47.26 -14.22
N THR A 119 19.84 46.30 -14.39
CA THR A 119 18.86 45.93 -13.35
C THR A 119 18.58 44.42 -13.36
N LEU A 120 19.46 43.65 -12.71
CA LEU A 120 19.29 42.20 -12.44
C LEU A 120 18.51 41.92 -11.14
N PHE A 121 17.47 42.71 -10.91
CA PHE A 121 16.27 42.26 -10.22
C PHE A 121 15.13 42.48 -11.21
N PRO A 122 14.16 41.57 -11.33
CA PRO A 122 13.07 41.78 -12.26
C PRO A 122 12.33 43.03 -11.80
N ALA A 123 12.56 44.16 -12.47
CA ALA A 123 11.53 45.16 -12.57
C ALA A 123 10.43 44.50 -13.40
N LEU A 124 9.54 43.81 -12.70
CA LEU A 124 8.24 43.39 -13.19
C LEU A 124 7.72 44.51 -14.10
N VAL A 125 7.61 44.25 -15.40
CA VAL A 125 6.52 44.81 -16.21
C VAL A 125 5.27 44.69 -15.32
N PRO A 126 4.48 45.74 -15.06
CA PRO A 126 3.60 45.82 -13.90
C PRO A 126 2.60 44.66 -13.91
N VAL A 127 3.00 43.55 -13.30
CA VAL A 127 2.10 42.47 -12.92
C VAL A 127 1.21 43.15 -11.90
N GLY A 128 -0.11 43.06 -12.12
CA GLY A 128 -1.06 43.57 -11.17
C GLY A 128 -0.74 43.06 -9.76
N ILE A 129 -1.33 43.71 -8.76
CA ILE A 129 -1.23 43.21 -7.39
C ILE A 129 -2.46 42.36 -7.06
N GLY A 130 -2.23 41.29 -6.33
CA GLY A 130 -3.28 40.54 -5.65
C GLY A 130 -3.61 41.21 -4.32
N VAL A 131 -4.91 41.35 -4.05
CA VAL A 131 -5.44 41.86 -2.77
C VAL A 131 -6.16 40.73 -2.05
N LEU A 132 -5.91 40.55 -0.76
CA LEU A 132 -6.60 39.56 0.07
C LEU A 132 -7.39 40.29 1.15
N LEU A 133 -8.72 40.14 1.10
CA LEU A 133 -9.64 40.65 2.11
C LEU A 133 -10.08 39.48 2.99
N LEU A 134 -9.85 39.58 4.29
CA LEU A 134 -10.16 38.55 5.27
C LEU A 134 -11.21 39.02 6.26
N ASP A 135 -12.35 38.36 6.26
CA ASP A 135 -13.26 38.37 7.41
C ASP A 135 -12.70 37.44 8.49
N ALA A 136 -11.95 38.02 9.43
CA ALA A 136 -11.31 37.27 10.50
C ALA A 136 -12.30 36.86 11.61
N GLU A 137 -13.56 37.30 11.54
CA GLU A 137 -14.60 36.87 12.46
C GLU A 137 -15.18 35.52 12.07
N ASN A 138 -15.39 35.34 10.76
CA ASN A 138 -16.03 34.19 10.15
C ASN A 138 -15.00 33.13 9.68
N LEU A 139 -13.80 33.55 9.24
CA LEU A 139 -12.83 32.67 8.60
C LEU A 139 -11.41 32.84 9.18
N GLN A 140 -10.80 31.73 9.60
CA GLN A 140 -9.41 31.72 10.09
C GLN A 140 -8.46 31.13 9.05
N LEU A 141 -7.71 31.99 8.38
CA LEU A 141 -6.67 31.56 7.44
C LEU A 141 -5.38 31.20 8.18
N LYS A 142 -4.89 29.99 7.95
CA LYS A 142 -3.56 29.53 8.38
C LYS A 142 -2.51 29.87 7.32
N ILE A 143 -1.23 29.92 7.73
CA ILE A 143 -0.12 30.21 6.82
C ILE A 143 -0.04 29.27 5.61
N ASN A 144 -0.40 27.99 5.77
CA ASN A 144 -0.41 27.02 4.68
C ASN A 144 -1.51 27.32 3.65
N THR A 145 -2.66 27.80 4.13
CA THR A 145 -3.76 28.24 3.27
C THR A 145 -3.34 29.45 2.45
N GLU A 146 -2.70 30.44 3.06
CA GLU A 146 -2.19 31.61 2.32
C GLU A 146 -1.18 31.24 1.24
N LYS A 147 -0.24 30.35 1.56
CA LYS A 147 0.70 29.83 0.57
C LYS A 147 -0.02 29.16 -0.59
N PHE A 148 -1.09 28.42 -0.31
CA PHE A 148 -1.92 27.83 -1.33
C PHE A 148 -2.69 28.88 -2.17
N LEU A 149 -3.29 29.89 -1.54
CA LEU A 149 -3.94 31.00 -2.27
C LEU A 149 -2.94 31.69 -3.21
N ALA A 150 -1.71 31.89 -2.75
CA ALA A 150 -0.63 32.47 -3.57
C ALA A 150 -0.24 31.58 -4.77
N THR A 151 -0.44 30.26 -4.72
CA THR A 151 -0.21 29.38 -5.88
C THR A 151 -1.31 29.45 -6.94
N ILE A 152 -2.50 29.93 -6.58
CA ILE A 152 -3.64 30.08 -7.50
C ILE A 152 -3.60 31.44 -8.20
N CYS A 153 -3.07 32.46 -7.52
CA CYS A 153 -2.98 33.83 -8.00
C CYS A 153 -1.99 33.95 -9.16
N GLN A 154 -2.36 34.68 -10.22
CA GLN A 154 -1.43 35.04 -11.31
C GLN A 154 -0.56 36.25 -10.92
N CYS A 155 -1.09 37.08 -10.02
CA CYS A 155 -0.47 38.24 -9.44
C CYS A 155 0.08 37.93 -8.03
N PRO A 156 1.22 38.50 -7.61
CA PRO A 156 1.65 38.37 -6.23
C PRO A 156 0.66 39.05 -5.28
N ILE A 157 0.25 38.34 -4.22
CA ILE A 157 -0.57 38.93 -3.14
C ILE A 157 0.32 39.91 -2.35
N GLN A 158 0.11 41.20 -2.55
CA GLN A 158 0.90 42.26 -1.89
C GLN A 158 0.12 42.97 -0.78
N VAL A 159 -1.21 43.01 -0.90
CA VAL A 159 -2.07 43.70 0.06
C VAL A 159 -2.90 42.66 0.78
N LYS A 160 -2.85 42.66 2.11
CA LYS A 160 -3.62 41.76 2.97
C LYS A 160 -4.33 42.59 4.02
N ILE A 161 -5.65 42.50 4.09
CA ILE A 161 -6.46 43.31 5.00
C ILE A 161 -7.39 42.38 5.75
N ALA A 162 -7.40 42.48 7.07
CA ALA A 162 -8.30 41.70 7.92
C ALA A 162 -9.30 42.61 8.64
N PHE A 163 -10.55 42.17 8.71
CA PHE A 163 -11.66 42.85 9.37
C PHE A 163 -12.13 42.00 10.54
N ALA A 164 -12.10 42.56 11.76
CA ALA A 164 -12.70 41.92 12.93
C ALA A 164 -12.88 42.89 14.08
N ASN A 165 -13.71 42.50 15.04
CA ASN A 165 -13.68 43.11 16.35
C ASN A 165 -12.50 42.54 17.16
N TRP A 166 -11.32 43.17 17.00
CA TRP A 166 -10.08 42.74 17.65
C TRP A 166 -10.16 42.66 19.18
N SER A 167 -11.02 43.45 19.83
CA SER A 167 -11.20 43.39 21.30
C SER A 167 -11.66 42.00 21.79
N ASN A 168 -12.27 41.20 20.92
CA ASN A 168 -12.80 39.87 21.23
C ASN A 168 -12.02 38.71 20.57
N ARG A 169 -10.83 38.97 19.96
CA ARG A 169 -10.09 37.96 19.16
C ARG A 169 -8.76 37.50 19.77
N GLY A 170 -8.49 37.87 21.02
CA GLY A 170 -7.34 37.34 21.76
C GLY A 170 -6.00 37.74 21.14
N LYS A 171 -5.17 36.77 20.73
CA LYS A 171 -3.85 36.98 20.12
C LYS A 171 -3.86 36.93 18.57
N LEU A 172 -5.03 36.81 17.96
CA LEU A 172 -5.16 36.65 16.52
C LEU A 172 -4.73 37.91 15.75
N ASP A 173 -4.94 39.08 16.34
CA ASP A 173 -4.46 40.37 15.83
C ASP A 173 -2.93 40.39 15.70
N VAL A 174 -2.21 39.97 16.76
CA VAL A 174 -0.75 39.88 16.76
C VAL A 174 -0.27 38.92 15.67
N GLU A 175 -0.88 37.73 15.56
CA GLU A 175 -0.50 36.74 14.55
C GLU A 175 -0.70 37.27 13.12
N LEU A 176 -1.84 37.91 12.84
CA LEU A 176 -2.12 38.46 11.52
C LEU A 176 -1.23 39.65 11.18
N HIS A 177 -0.94 40.52 12.16
CA HIS A 177 -0.02 41.63 11.97
C HIS A 177 1.41 41.17 11.66
N GLU A 178 1.91 40.15 12.38
CA GLU A 178 3.22 39.53 12.08
C GLU A 178 3.27 38.90 10.67
N ARG A 179 2.11 38.47 10.15
CA ARG A 179 1.95 37.93 8.79
C ARG A 179 1.78 39.02 7.70
N GLY A 180 1.83 40.29 8.09
CA GLY A 180 1.74 41.45 7.20
C GLY A 180 0.31 41.84 6.80
N TYR A 181 -0.68 41.59 7.66
CA TYR A 181 -2.04 42.07 7.46
C TYR A 181 -2.24 43.47 8.05
N ASP A 182 -2.88 44.35 7.28
CA ASP A 182 -3.48 45.56 7.79
C ASP A 182 -4.78 45.21 8.53
N LEU A 183 -4.84 45.59 9.81
CA LEU A 183 -5.95 45.24 10.69
C LEU A 183 -6.96 46.38 10.76
N ILE A 184 -8.18 46.15 10.24
CA ILE A 184 -9.29 47.10 10.34
C ILE A 184 -10.18 46.69 11.50
N HIS A 185 -10.18 47.50 12.55
CA HIS A 185 -11.06 47.30 13.69
C HIS A 185 -12.51 47.63 13.34
N VAL A 186 -13.43 46.74 13.71
CA VAL A 186 -14.87 47.00 13.63
C VAL A 186 -15.51 46.99 15.03
N PRO A 187 -16.47 47.89 15.32
CA PRO A 187 -17.19 47.89 16.58
C PRO A 187 -17.96 46.58 16.81
N ALA A 188 -18.25 46.28 18.07
CA ALA A 188 -19.10 45.15 18.44
C ALA A 188 -20.50 45.30 17.81
N GLY A 189 -20.96 44.26 17.12
CA GLY A 189 -22.29 44.20 16.52
C GLY A 189 -22.34 43.10 15.45
N ARG A 190 -23.53 42.56 15.21
CA ARG A 190 -23.76 41.54 14.19
C ARG A 190 -23.50 42.15 12.80
N ASP A 191 -22.81 41.42 11.94
CA ASP A 191 -22.50 41.77 10.54
C ASP A 191 -21.72 43.09 10.34
N ASN A 192 -21.13 43.66 11.41
CA ASN A 192 -20.34 44.89 11.31
C ASN A 192 -19.03 44.68 10.55
N ALA A 193 -18.41 43.51 10.71
CA ALA A 193 -17.23 43.10 9.95
C ALA A 193 -17.57 43.00 8.46
N ASP A 194 -18.67 42.31 8.13
CA ASP A 194 -19.18 42.17 6.77
C ASP A 194 -19.45 43.54 6.13
N GLY A 195 -20.21 44.39 6.82
CA GLY A 195 -20.56 45.71 6.32
C GLY A 195 -19.34 46.58 6.04
N LYS A 196 -18.33 46.54 6.92
CA LYS A 196 -17.07 47.27 6.72
C LYS A 196 -16.22 46.68 5.61
N MET A 197 -16.15 45.35 5.51
CA MET A 197 -15.45 44.65 4.45
C MET A 197 -16.08 44.94 3.09
N ILE A 198 -17.41 44.97 2.98
CA ILE A 198 -18.12 45.32 1.74
C ILE A 198 -17.87 46.79 1.38
N ALA A 199 -18.03 47.71 2.34
CA ALA A 199 -17.85 49.14 2.10
C ALA A 199 -16.42 49.48 1.67
N PHE A 200 -15.43 49.00 2.41
CA PHE A 200 -14.02 49.21 2.07
C PHE A 200 -13.61 48.43 0.82
N GLY A 201 -14.05 47.17 0.72
CA GLY A 201 -13.75 46.27 -0.38
C GLY A 201 -14.20 46.83 -1.73
N SER A 202 -15.38 47.45 -1.80
CA SER A 202 -15.90 48.03 -3.06
C SER A 202 -15.00 49.13 -3.62
N SER A 203 -14.31 49.87 -2.74
CA SER A 203 -13.37 50.94 -3.11
C SER A 203 -11.92 50.46 -3.31
N ILE A 204 -11.65 49.15 -3.33
CA ILE A 204 -10.28 48.63 -3.52
C ILE A 204 -9.63 49.12 -4.81
N HIS A 205 -10.41 49.28 -5.88
CA HIS A 205 -9.91 49.78 -7.16
C HIS A 205 -9.43 51.25 -7.08
N GLU A 206 -9.98 52.04 -6.15
CA GLU A 206 -9.58 53.44 -5.90
C GLU A 206 -8.29 53.51 -5.09
N PHE A 207 -8.22 52.73 -4.00
CA PHE A 207 -7.04 52.69 -3.12
C PHE A 207 -5.86 51.96 -3.73
N TYR A 208 -6.14 50.96 -4.56
CA TYR A 208 -5.14 50.10 -5.20
C TYR A 208 -5.38 50.02 -6.72
N PRO A 209 -5.03 51.07 -7.49
CA PRO A 209 -5.27 51.12 -8.94
C PRO A 209 -4.57 50.03 -9.74
N LYS A 210 -3.54 49.40 -9.16
CA LYS A 210 -2.80 48.27 -9.75
C LYS A 210 -3.40 46.92 -9.40
N ALA A 211 -4.47 46.86 -8.60
CA ALA A 211 -5.14 45.61 -8.27
C ALA A 211 -5.68 44.96 -9.54
N LYS A 212 -5.45 43.64 -9.68
CA LYS A 212 -5.98 42.84 -10.78
C LYS A 212 -6.73 41.61 -10.30
N GLU A 213 -6.36 41.10 -9.13
CA GLU A 213 -6.97 39.92 -8.52
C GLU A 213 -7.31 40.22 -7.07
N VAL A 214 -8.50 39.79 -6.63
CA VAL A 214 -8.97 39.98 -5.25
C VAL A 214 -9.49 38.66 -4.68
N PHE A 215 -8.95 38.25 -3.55
CA PHE A 215 -9.50 37.18 -2.72
C PHE A 215 -10.45 37.78 -1.69
N VAL A 216 -11.70 37.33 -1.71
CA VAL A 216 -12.72 37.67 -0.71
C VAL A 216 -12.89 36.45 0.19
N CYS A 217 -12.27 36.49 1.36
CA CYS A 217 -12.20 35.38 2.30
C CYS A 217 -13.26 35.54 3.40
N SER A 218 -14.45 34.96 3.18
CA SER A 218 -15.54 34.83 4.16
C SER A 218 -16.43 33.66 3.75
N SER A 219 -17.03 32.96 4.73
CA SER A 219 -17.99 31.89 4.44
C SER A 219 -19.43 32.40 4.30
N ASP A 220 -19.68 33.69 4.52
CA ASP A 220 -21.01 34.27 4.45
C ASP A 220 -21.45 34.62 3.03
N LYS A 221 -22.71 34.29 2.73
CA LYS A 221 -23.31 34.53 1.41
C LYS A 221 -23.44 36.02 1.07
N VAL A 222 -23.42 36.89 2.08
CA VAL A 222 -23.53 38.35 1.91
C VAL A 222 -22.37 38.90 1.06
N MET A 223 -21.20 38.25 1.10
CA MET A 223 -20.04 38.65 0.29
C MET A 223 -20.23 38.51 -1.22
N THR A 224 -21.28 37.81 -1.68
CA THR A 224 -21.59 37.71 -3.12
C THR A 224 -21.75 39.09 -3.76
N ASN A 225 -22.33 40.05 -3.04
CA ASN A 225 -22.52 41.42 -3.54
C ASN A 225 -21.19 42.15 -3.74
N LEU A 226 -20.26 42.01 -2.79
CA LEU A 226 -18.91 42.56 -2.91
C LEU A 226 -18.17 41.92 -4.10
N CYS A 227 -18.24 40.59 -4.24
CA CYS A 227 -17.62 39.91 -5.36
C CYS A 227 -18.14 40.42 -6.72
N ASN A 228 -19.46 40.57 -6.86
CA ASN A 228 -20.08 41.08 -8.09
C ASN A 228 -19.64 42.52 -8.38
N ASN A 229 -19.56 43.39 -7.37
CA ASN A 229 -19.12 44.76 -7.55
C ASN A 229 -17.65 44.84 -8.01
N LEU A 230 -16.75 44.09 -7.35
CA LEU A 230 -15.34 44.01 -7.73
C LEU A 230 -15.16 43.52 -9.17
N GLN A 231 -15.95 42.53 -9.60
CA GLN A 231 -15.94 42.05 -10.99
C GLN A 231 -16.41 43.10 -12.00
N GLN A 232 -17.45 43.89 -11.67
CA GLN A 232 -17.92 44.99 -12.52
C GLN A 232 -16.82 46.04 -12.76
N HIS A 233 -15.91 46.20 -11.80
CA HIS A 233 -14.73 47.05 -11.92
C HIS A 233 -13.53 46.37 -12.62
N GLY A 234 -13.74 45.21 -13.25
CA GLY A 234 -12.73 44.53 -14.06
C GLY A 234 -11.67 43.76 -13.27
N LEU A 235 -11.92 43.48 -11.98
CA LEU A 235 -11.04 42.67 -11.14
C LEU A 235 -11.43 41.19 -11.25
N THR A 236 -10.43 40.31 -11.25
CA THR A 236 -10.65 38.87 -11.12
C THR A 236 -10.89 38.55 -9.66
N VAL A 237 -12.05 37.99 -9.34
CA VAL A 237 -12.46 37.77 -7.94
C VAL A 237 -12.50 36.29 -7.62
N TYR A 238 -11.87 35.94 -6.51
CA TYR A 238 -11.88 34.60 -5.92
C TYR A 238 -12.59 34.64 -4.57
N GLN A 239 -13.74 34.00 -4.48
CA GLN A 239 -14.45 33.83 -3.22
C GLN A 239 -13.90 32.63 -2.47
N VAL A 240 -13.39 32.85 -1.26
CA VAL A 240 -12.80 31.81 -0.41
C VAL A 240 -13.71 31.57 0.78
N SER A 241 -14.33 30.39 0.84
CA SER A 241 -15.20 29.97 1.95
C SER A 241 -14.66 28.71 2.62
N GLN A 242 -14.96 28.53 3.91
CA GLN A 242 -14.64 27.30 4.63
C GLN A 242 -15.89 26.43 4.81
N HIS A 243 -15.79 25.17 4.39
CA HIS A 243 -16.80 24.15 4.58
C HIS A 243 -16.20 22.96 5.34
N GLY A 244 -16.41 22.93 6.66
CA GLY A 244 -15.84 21.91 7.54
C GLY A 244 -14.31 21.92 7.53
N GLU A 245 -13.72 20.82 7.07
CA GLU A 245 -12.25 20.67 6.98
C GLU A 245 -11.64 21.16 5.66
N ASN A 246 -12.44 21.70 4.74
CA ASN A 246 -12.00 22.14 3.42
C ASN A 246 -12.21 23.65 3.21
N ILE A 247 -11.34 24.25 2.41
CA ILE A 247 -11.48 25.59 1.86
C ILE A 247 -11.87 25.45 0.40
N ASN A 248 -12.97 26.10 0.06
CA ASN A 248 -13.48 26.20 -1.29
C ASN A 248 -13.09 27.57 -1.84
N ILE A 249 -12.49 27.57 -3.02
CA ILE A 249 -12.12 28.79 -3.73
C ILE A 249 -12.93 28.78 -5.01
N PHE A 250 -13.91 29.66 -5.07
CA PHE A 250 -14.76 29.84 -6.23
C PHE A 250 -14.20 31.01 -7.06
N ASN A 251 -13.82 30.72 -8.31
CA ASN A 251 -13.44 31.75 -9.26
C ASN A 251 -14.71 32.30 -9.91
N ASN A 252 -15.08 33.53 -9.59
CA ASN A 252 -16.30 34.12 -10.12
C ASN A 252 -16.22 34.42 -11.63
N ALA A 253 -15.03 34.48 -12.23
CA ALA A 253 -14.86 34.74 -13.65
C ALA A 253 -15.02 33.47 -14.50
N THR A 254 -14.56 32.31 -14.00
CA THR A 254 -14.63 31.03 -14.73
C THR A 254 -15.78 30.12 -14.26
N GLY A 255 -16.36 30.38 -13.09
CA GLY A 255 -17.34 29.51 -12.44
C GLY A 255 -16.73 28.22 -11.86
N GLU A 256 -15.41 28.09 -11.85
CA GLU A 256 -14.73 26.92 -11.32
C GLU A 256 -14.58 26.99 -9.80
N THR A 257 -14.78 25.86 -9.13
CA THR A 257 -14.53 25.74 -7.68
C THR A 257 -13.34 24.82 -7.43
N ILE A 258 -12.31 25.35 -6.80
CA ILE A 258 -11.15 24.58 -6.33
C ILE A 258 -11.37 24.27 -4.85
N ILE A 259 -11.40 22.98 -4.50
CA ILE A 259 -11.55 22.52 -3.13
C ILE A 259 -10.18 22.07 -2.62
N ASN A 260 -9.71 22.69 -1.54
CA ASN A 260 -8.47 22.31 -0.87
C ASN A 260 -8.72 21.92 0.58
N SER A 261 -8.02 20.89 1.07
CA SER A 261 -8.15 20.48 2.47
C SER A 261 -7.23 21.31 3.37
N ILE A 262 -7.75 21.78 4.51
CA ILE A 262 -7.07 22.72 5.42
C ILE A 262 -5.94 22.02 6.20
N LYS A 263 -6.00 20.69 6.29
CA LYS A 263 -4.91 19.91 6.85
C LYS A 263 -3.87 19.68 5.78
N PRO A 264 -2.56 19.91 6.05
CA PRO A 264 -1.53 19.40 5.17
C PRO A 264 -1.81 17.91 4.96
N LEU A 265 -1.82 17.45 3.70
CA LEU A 265 -1.88 16.01 3.44
C LEU A 265 -0.85 15.37 4.37
N PRO A 266 -1.23 14.43 5.26
CA PRO A 266 -0.25 13.83 6.15
C PRO A 266 0.86 13.28 5.27
N GLU A 267 2.11 13.66 5.54
CA GLU A 267 3.24 13.20 4.74
C GLU A 267 3.16 11.70 4.64
N ILE A 268 3.12 11.19 3.40
CA ILE A 268 2.98 9.76 3.18
C ILE A 268 4.20 9.09 3.82
N PRO A 269 4.01 8.29 4.89
CA PRO A 269 5.10 7.74 5.68
C PRO A 269 5.96 6.83 4.80
N SER A 270 7.21 6.58 5.20
CA SER A 270 8.02 5.55 4.53
C SER A 270 7.31 4.19 4.58
N ILE A 271 7.66 3.29 3.65
CA ILE A 271 7.02 1.97 3.58
C ILE A 271 7.22 1.18 4.88
N ASP A 272 8.38 1.29 5.53
CA ASP A 272 8.67 0.60 6.80
C ASP A 272 7.87 1.18 7.97
N GLN A 273 7.73 2.51 8.01
CA GLN A 273 6.88 3.17 9.00
C GLN A 273 5.40 2.81 8.80
N PHE A 274 4.93 2.73 7.56
CA PHE A 274 3.59 2.26 7.25
C PHE A 274 3.35 0.84 7.78
N VAL A 275 4.29 -0.09 7.51
CA VAL A 275 4.21 -1.47 8.00
C VAL A 275 4.13 -1.51 9.53
N LEU A 276 4.96 -0.72 10.23
CA LEU A 276 4.93 -0.62 11.70
C LEU A 276 3.61 -0.05 12.23
N GLN A 277 3.07 1.00 11.61
CA GLN A 277 1.80 1.62 12.00
C GLN A 277 0.63 0.64 11.84
N VAL A 278 0.59 -0.09 10.72
CA VAL A 278 -0.45 -1.07 10.47
C VAL A 278 -0.34 -2.27 11.41
N LYS A 279 0.88 -2.73 11.73
CA LYS A 279 1.09 -3.74 12.79
C LYS A 279 0.52 -3.27 14.12
N HIS A 280 0.81 -2.04 14.54
CA HIS A 280 0.29 -1.51 15.80
C HIS A 280 -1.24 -1.47 15.82
N LEU A 281 -1.86 -1.00 14.73
CA LEU A 281 -3.31 -0.98 14.60
C LEU A 281 -3.93 -2.38 14.69
N ILE A 282 -3.34 -3.37 14.01
CA ILE A 282 -3.82 -4.76 14.07
C ILE A 282 -3.72 -5.28 15.51
N LYS A 283 -2.60 -5.04 16.22
CA LYS A 283 -2.47 -5.47 17.63
C LYS A 283 -3.49 -4.81 18.56
N GLU A 284 -3.73 -3.51 18.40
CA GLU A 284 -4.72 -2.80 19.24
C GLU A 284 -6.12 -3.35 19.03
N GLU A 285 -6.52 -3.55 17.78
CA GLU A 285 -7.84 -4.11 17.45
C GLU A 285 -7.97 -5.57 17.89
N GLN A 286 -6.91 -6.38 17.79
CA GLN A 286 -6.91 -7.77 18.29
C GLN A 286 -7.18 -7.82 19.79
N LYS A 287 -6.59 -6.88 20.55
CA LYS A 287 -6.81 -6.74 21.99
C LYS A 287 -8.23 -6.25 22.31
N GLN A 288 -8.74 -5.29 21.54
CA GLN A 288 -10.07 -4.70 21.77
C GLN A 288 -11.22 -5.64 21.41
N THR A 289 -11.07 -6.41 20.32
CA THR A 289 -12.15 -7.27 19.79
C THR A 289 -12.02 -8.74 20.21
N ALA A 290 -10.92 -9.11 20.86
CA ALA A 290 -10.54 -10.51 21.14
C ALA A 290 -10.51 -11.41 19.90
N ASN A 291 -10.42 -10.82 18.70
CA ASN A 291 -10.40 -11.53 17.43
C ASN A 291 -9.04 -11.33 16.75
N TYR A 292 -8.35 -12.45 16.49
CA TYR A 292 -7.05 -12.43 15.85
C TYR A 292 -7.10 -12.08 14.36
N TRP A 293 -8.24 -12.28 13.69
CA TRP A 293 -8.41 -12.02 12.26
C TRP A 293 -9.18 -10.73 12.03
N ILE A 294 -8.51 -9.72 11.48
CA ILE A 294 -9.10 -8.40 11.25
C ILE A 294 -9.32 -8.19 9.76
N LYS A 295 -10.52 -7.72 9.40
CA LYS A 295 -10.87 -7.41 8.02
C LYS A 295 -10.04 -6.24 7.49
N LEU A 296 -9.59 -6.32 6.23
CA LEU A 296 -8.88 -5.23 5.55
C LEU A 296 -9.73 -3.94 5.49
N SER A 297 -11.05 -4.08 5.34
CA SER A 297 -12.01 -2.97 5.37
C SER A 297 -11.94 -2.21 6.70
N GLN A 298 -11.88 -2.95 7.81
CA GLN A 298 -11.73 -2.41 9.16
C GLN A 298 -10.37 -1.76 9.37
N ILE A 299 -9.27 -2.41 8.97
CA ILE A 299 -7.91 -1.83 9.05
C ILE A 299 -7.82 -0.53 8.24
N SER A 300 -8.42 -0.51 7.04
CA SER A 300 -8.46 0.68 6.19
C SER A 300 -9.23 1.82 6.84
N LYS A 301 -10.37 1.52 7.47
CA LYS A 301 -11.17 2.50 8.22
C LYS A 301 -10.38 3.07 9.40
N LEU A 302 -9.77 2.22 10.20
CA LEU A 302 -9.00 2.62 11.38
C LEU A 302 -7.75 3.42 11.01
N TYR A 303 -7.05 3.01 9.96
CA TYR A 303 -5.90 3.73 9.46
C TYR A 303 -6.29 5.13 8.97
N LYS A 304 -7.43 5.23 8.25
CA LYS A 304 -8.00 6.52 7.84
C LYS A 304 -8.40 7.37 9.05
N THR A 305 -9.03 6.80 10.06
CA THR A 305 -9.46 7.54 11.25
C THR A 305 -8.27 8.00 12.09
N LYS A 306 -7.24 7.16 12.28
CA LYS A 306 -6.08 7.45 13.15
C LYS A 306 -5.06 8.37 12.48
N TYR A 307 -4.78 8.16 11.19
CA TYR A 307 -3.71 8.86 10.47
C TYR A 307 -4.21 9.81 9.38
N GLN A 308 -5.54 9.89 9.17
CA GLN A 308 -6.16 10.77 8.16
C GLN A 308 -5.63 10.52 6.73
N LEU A 309 -5.10 9.32 6.48
CA LEU A 309 -4.58 8.85 5.20
C LEU A 309 -5.32 7.59 4.78
N ASN A 310 -5.61 7.45 3.48
CA ASN A 310 -6.05 6.18 2.95
C ASN A 310 -4.84 5.29 2.68
N ILE A 311 -4.94 4.00 3.02
CA ILE A 311 -3.93 2.99 2.67
C ILE A 311 -3.66 3.00 1.14
N SER A 312 -4.70 3.22 0.33
CA SER A 312 -4.58 3.36 -1.12
C SER A 312 -3.68 4.52 -1.55
N ASN A 313 -3.65 5.62 -0.81
CA ASN A 313 -2.78 6.77 -1.11
C ASN A 313 -1.31 6.44 -0.84
N VAL A 314 -1.04 5.68 0.23
CA VAL A 314 0.31 5.18 0.54
C VAL A 314 0.79 4.23 -0.56
N ILE A 315 -0.09 3.33 -1.02
CA ILE A 315 0.23 2.34 -2.05
C ILE A 315 0.41 3.00 -3.42
N ALA A 316 -0.39 4.01 -3.76
CA ALA A 316 -0.20 4.75 -5.01
C ALA A 316 1.20 5.39 -5.12
N LYS A 317 1.81 5.78 -3.99
CA LYS A 317 3.17 6.32 -3.94
C LYS A 317 4.26 5.26 -4.10
N TYR A 318 4.16 4.14 -3.38
CA TYR A 318 5.23 3.12 -3.34
C TYR A 318 5.06 1.96 -4.32
N LEU A 319 3.83 1.68 -4.73
CA LEU A 319 3.45 0.55 -5.59
C LEU A 319 2.37 1.02 -6.61
N PRO A 320 2.73 1.87 -7.58
CA PRO A 320 1.78 2.39 -8.56
C PRO A 320 1.12 1.25 -9.34
N GLY A 321 -0.21 1.31 -9.50
CA GLY A 321 -1.01 0.28 -10.19
C GLY A 321 -1.38 -0.94 -9.33
N LYS A 322 -0.97 -0.99 -8.06
CA LYS A 322 -1.35 -2.04 -7.11
C LYS A 322 -2.50 -1.59 -6.21
N ARG A 323 -3.26 -2.56 -5.68
CA ARG A 323 -4.42 -2.36 -4.79
C ARG A 323 -4.01 -2.47 -3.32
N ALA A 324 -4.89 -1.98 -2.43
CA ALA A 324 -4.74 -2.04 -0.97
C ALA A 324 -4.28 -3.39 -0.42
N ARG A 325 -4.76 -4.49 -1.00
CA ARG A 325 -4.40 -5.86 -0.61
C ARG A 325 -2.97 -6.26 -0.96
N ASP A 326 -2.39 -5.68 -2.01
CA ASP A 326 -1.13 -6.16 -2.59
C ASP A 326 0.07 -5.85 -1.68
N ILE A 327 -0.05 -4.82 -0.84
CA ILE A 327 0.98 -4.52 0.17
C ILE A 327 1.06 -5.60 1.25
N PHE A 328 -0.09 -6.14 1.69
CA PHE A 328 -0.12 -7.22 2.69
C PHE A 328 0.40 -8.54 2.12
N ILE A 329 0.21 -8.76 0.82
CA ILE A 329 0.80 -9.89 0.09
C ILE A 329 2.33 -9.73 -0.05
N SER A 330 2.81 -8.50 -0.22
CA SER A 330 4.23 -8.20 -0.46
C SER A 330 5.09 -8.28 0.80
N TYR A 331 4.50 -8.29 1.99
CA TYR A 331 5.18 -8.35 3.29
C TYR A 331 4.78 -9.61 4.10
N PRO A 332 5.05 -10.83 3.60
CA PRO A 332 4.60 -12.08 4.24
C PRO A 332 5.35 -12.40 5.55
N ALA A 333 6.48 -11.73 5.81
CA ALA A 333 7.18 -11.82 7.10
C ALA A 333 6.42 -11.08 8.22
N ASP A 334 5.58 -10.12 7.84
CA ASP A 334 4.93 -9.19 8.76
C ASP A 334 3.42 -9.41 8.87
N PHE A 335 2.78 -9.82 7.77
CA PHE A 335 1.33 -10.00 7.69
C PHE A 335 0.96 -11.38 7.19
N VAL A 336 -0.05 -11.97 7.81
CA VAL A 336 -0.70 -13.20 7.34
C VAL A 336 -2.05 -12.83 6.80
N ILE A 337 -2.32 -13.25 5.57
CA ILE A 337 -3.58 -13.00 4.89
C ILE A 337 -4.39 -14.29 4.78
N HIS A 338 -5.70 -14.17 4.96
CA HIS A 338 -6.67 -15.22 4.69
C HIS A 338 -7.81 -14.63 3.87
N GLN A 339 -8.14 -15.29 2.76
CA GLN A 339 -9.27 -14.95 1.91
C GLN A 339 -10.01 -16.24 1.61
N VAL A 340 -11.33 -16.24 1.82
CA VAL A 340 -12.17 -17.44 1.63
C VAL A 340 -12.34 -17.75 0.13
N ASP A 341 -12.45 -16.71 -0.70
CA ASP A 341 -12.58 -16.78 -2.17
C ASP A 341 -11.85 -15.59 -2.84
N ASP A 342 -11.50 -15.65 -4.13
CA ASP A 342 -10.76 -14.58 -4.86
C ASP A 342 -11.46 -13.20 -4.85
N VAL A 343 -12.78 -13.18 -4.63
CA VAL A 343 -13.63 -11.98 -4.55
C VAL A 343 -14.05 -11.68 -3.10
N GLY A 344 -13.74 -12.58 -2.16
CA GLY A 344 -14.18 -12.50 -0.76
C GLY A 344 -13.40 -11.47 0.07
N GLU A 345 -13.89 -11.21 1.28
CA GLU A 345 -13.27 -10.25 2.19
C GLU A 345 -11.90 -10.75 2.68
N LEU A 346 -10.89 -9.87 2.67
CA LEU A 346 -9.51 -10.19 3.07
C LEU A 346 -9.35 -9.99 4.57
N TYR A 347 -8.90 -11.04 5.26
CA TYR A 347 -8.58 -11.01 6.68
C TYR A 347 -7.06 -10.99 6.86
N ILE A 348 -6.60 -10.15 7.79
CA ILE A 348 -5.18 -9.92 8.08
C ILE A 348 -4.94 -10.17 9.56
N THR A 349 -3.84 -10.85 9.88
CA THR A 349 -3.34 -11.05 11.24
C THR A 349 -1.81 -10.93 11.28
N LEU A 350 -1.24 -10.85 12.48
CA LEU A 350 0.21 -10.84 12.72
C LEU A 350 0.61 -12.17 13.36
N PHE A 351 1.74 -12.75 12.94
CA PHE A 351 2.39 -13.77 13.76
C PHE A 351 3.11 -13.06 14.90
N GLU A 352 2.55 -13.12 16.11
CA GLU A 352 3.36 -12.89 17.30
C GLU A 352 4.20 -14.14 17.53
N GLN A 353 5.53 -14.00 17.46
CA GLN A 353 6.41 -14.83 18.27
C GLN A 353 5.92 -14.63 19.70
N GLN A 354 5.23 -15.63 20.26
CA GLN A 354 4.97 -15.67 21.68
C GLN A 354 6.33 -15.78 22.38
N HIS A 355 6.95 -14.64 22.66
CA HIS A 355 7.72 -14.54 23.88
C HIS A 355 6.69 -14.69 24.99
N PHE A 356 6.53 -15.92 25.48
CA PHE A 356 6.07 -16.10 26.84
C PHE A 356 6.99 -15.22 27.68
N SER A 357 6.47 -14.09 28.16
CA SER A 357 7.09 -13.37 29.25
C SER A 357 7.07 -14.33 30.43
N GLN A 358 8.13 -15.12 30.56
CA GLN A 358 8.51 -15.68 31.83
C GLN A 358 8.71 -14.47 32.75
N LYS A 359 7.92 -14.42 33.83
CA LYS A 359 8.32 -13.67 35.01
C LYS A 359 9.63 -14.29 35.47
N GLU A 360 10.74 -13.72 35.05
CA GLU A 360 12.01 -13.90 35.74
C GLU A 360 12.00 -12.91 36.90
N ASP A 361 11.88 -13.47 38.11
CA ASP A 361 12.26 -12.77 39.33
C ASP A 361 13.74 -12.37 39.19
N ILE A 362 13.97 -11.08 39.35
CA ILE A 362 15.28 -10.44 39.29
C ILE A 362 16.15 -10.99 40.42
N ASN A 363 17.27 -11.61 40.08
CA ASN A 363 18.46 -11.62 40.93
C ASN A 363 19.67 -11.21 40.08
N PRO A 364 20.37 -10.12 40.40
CA PRO A 364 21.53 -9.66 39.65
C PRO A 364 22.80 -10.25 40.24
N ALA A 365 23.42 -11.22 39.55
CA ALA A 365 24.83 -11.53 39.75
C ALA A 365 25.43 -12.28 38.55
N GLU A 366 26.30 -11.55 37.85
CA GLU A 366 27.57 -12.01 37.29
C GLU A 366 27.65 -12.94 36.06
N ASN A 367 28.50 -12.45 35.14
CA ASN A 367 29.44 -13.17 34.28
C ASN A 367 29.00 -13.58 32.87
N ASN A 368 29.29 -12.66 31.93
CA ASN A 368 30.11 -12.88 30.74
C ASN A 368 30.51 -14.33 30.44
N LYS A 369 30.02 -14.85 29.31
CA LYS A 369 30.84 -15.64 28.37
C LYS A 369 30.19 -15.69 26.99
N ASN A 370 30.96 -15.20 26.01
CA ASN A 370 30.78 -15.43 24.59
C ASN A 370 30.42 -16.89 24.28
N SER A 371 29.45 -17.10 23.39
CA SER A 371 29.42 -18.25 22.50
C SER A 371 28.66 -17.91 21.22
N GLN A 372 29.41 -17.40 20.25
CA GLN A 372 29.14 -17.70 18.85
C GLN A 372 29.17 -19.23 18.68
N VAL A 373 28.02 -19.82 18.34
CA VAL A 373 27.95 -21.15 17.72
C VAL A 373 27.16 -20.95 16.43
N LYS A 374 27.86 -20.66 15.34
CA LYS A 374 28.08 -21.60 14.23
C LYS A 374 26.77 -22.24 13.74
N ASN A 375 26.09 -21.49 12.88
CA ASN A 375 25.39 -22.08 11.75
C ASN A 375 26.39 -22.93 10.97
N ASN A 376 26.18 -24.25 10.92
CA ASN A 376 26.59 -25.04 9.78
C ASN A 376 25.75 -26.33 9.69
N SER A 377 25.07 -26.41 8.55
CA SER A 377 24.99 -27.59 7.68
C SER A 377 24.34 -28.86 8.26
N LEU A 378 23.09 -29.08 7.85
CA LEU A 378 22.67 -30.24 7.07
C LEU A 378 21.37 -29.85 6.36
N VAL A 379 21.50 -29.20 5.20
CA VAL A 379 20.39 -29.15 4.23
C VAL A 379 20.22 -30.58 3.74
N ASN A 380 19.41 -31.37 4.43
CA ASN A 380 19.03 -32.70 3.96
C ASN A 380 18.32 -32.52 2.63
N ILE A 381 18.99 -32.90 1.55
CA ILE A 381 18.43 -32.85 0.20
C ILE A 381 17.31 -33.90 0.14
N LEU A 382 16.06 -33.46 0.07
CA LEU A 382 14.90 -34.34 0.00
C LEU A 382 14.67 -34.77 -1.46
N THR A 383 15.46 -35.74 -1.93
CA THR A 383 15.42 -36.20 -3.33
C THR A 383 14.43 -37.33 -3.58
N THR A 384 13.93 -38.00 -2.54
CA THR A 384 13.00 -39.13 -2.72
C THR A 384 11.73 -39.00 -1.89
N LYS A 385 10.68 -39.73 -2.30
CA LYS A 385 9.43 -39.87 -1.53
C LYS A 385 9.69 -40.34 -0.09
N LEU A 386 10.63 -41.26 0.10
CA LEU A 386 10.99 -41.82 1.39
C LEU A 386 11.70 -40.80 2.28
N ASP A 387 12.55 -39.94 1.70
CA ASP A 387 13.22 -38.86 2.42
C ASP A 387 12.22 -37.82 2.89
N LEU A 388 11.23 -37.49 2.06
CA LEU A 388 10.13 -36.61 2.43
C LEU A 388 9.29 -37.19 3.58
N GLU A 389 8.97 -38.49 3.54
CA GLU A 389 8.26 -39.19 4.63
C GLU A 389 9.05 -39.16 5.94
N LYS A 390 10.37 -39.45 5.90
CA LYS A 390 11.27 -39.35 7.06
C LYS A 390 11.37 -37.93 7.60
N ALA A 391 11.45 -36.92 6.74
CA ALA A 391 11.53 -35.52 7.15
C ALA A 391 10.29 -35.08 7.92
N ILE A 392 9.10 -35.52 7.48
CA ILE A 392 7.83 -35.22 8.16
C ILE A 392 7.72 -36.01 9.46
N LYS A 393 8.19 -37.26 9.49
CA LYS A 393 8.27 -38.06 10.72
C LYS A 393 9.11 -37.37 11.79
N ASN A 394 10.28 -36.85 11.42
CA ASN A 394 11.14 -36.11 12.34
C ASN A 394 10.44 -34.87 12.89
N ILE A 395 9.78 -34.09 12.02
CA ILE A 395 9.00 -32.92 12.42
C ILE A 395 7.87 -33.30 13.40
N TRP A 396 7.15 -34.38 13.11
CA TRP A 396 6.08 -34.86 13.98
C TRP A 396 6.63 -35.30 15.34
N THR A 397 7.75 -36.02 15.38
CA THR A 397 8.38 -36.43 16.64
C THR A 397 8.88 -35.26 17.48
N GLU A 398 9.38 -34.19 16.84
CA GLU A 398 9.78 -32.96 17.52
C GLU A 398 8.57 -32.26 18.15
N LEU A 399 7.49 -32.07 17.38
CA LEU A 399 6.26 -31.45 17.87
C LEU A 399 5.60 -32.26 19.00
N SER A 400 5.66 -33.59 18.93
CA SER A 400 5.12 -34.49 19.95
C SER A 400 5.89 -34.41 21.27
N LYS A 401 7.23 -34.26 21.20
CA LYS A 401 8.07 -34.07 22.39
C LYS A 401 7.83 -32.72 23.06
N GLU A 402 7.63 -31.66 22.27
CA GLU A 402 7.43 -30.30 22.77
C GLU A 402 6.04 -30.10 23.41
N SER A 403 4.99 -30.75 22.89
CA SER A 403 3.61 -30.44 23.25
C SER A 403 2.84 -31.55 23.96
N LYS A 404 3.39 -32.78 24.05
CA LYS A 404 2.69 -34.00 24.52
C LYS A 404 1.36 -34.30 23.80
N ASN A 405 1.07 -33.65 22.68
CA ASN A 405 -0.15 -33.87 21.91
C ASN A 405 -0.01 -35.08 20.99
N GLU A 406 -1.06 -35.90 20.92
CA GLU A 406 -1.11 -37.14 20.13
C GLU A 406 -1.55 -36.91 18.66
N SER A 407 -2.07 -35.72 18.35
CA SER A 407 -2.48 -35.33 17.00
C SER A 407 -2.18 -33.87 16.71
N PHE A 408 -1.87 -33.57 15.44
CA PHE A 408 -1.56 -32.22 14.95
C PHE A 408 -2.36 -31.89 13.71
N ASP A 409 -2.77 -30.64 13.55
CA ASP A 409 -3.32 -30.17 12.27
C ASP A 409 -2.26 -30.30 11.16
N ILE A 410 -2.68 -30.77 9.98
CA ILE A 410 -1.83 -30.87 8.77
C ILE A 410 -1.09 -29.57 8.48
N SER A 411 -1.72 -28.44 8.73
CA SER A 411 -1.19 -27.10 8.50
C SER A 411 0.00 -26.80 9.41
N ILE A 412 0.03 -27.36 10.63
CA ILE A 412 1.15 -27.23 11.57
C ILE A 412 2.36 -27.98 11.04
N LEU A 413 2.16 -29.22 10.56
CA LEU A 413 3.22 -30.02 9.94
C LEU A 413 3.77 -29.35 8.67
N ALA A 414 2.89 -28.81 7.81
CA ALA A 414 3.29 -28.09 6.61
C ALA A 414 4.09 -26.81 6.94
N SER A 415 3.68 -26.09 7.99
CA SER A 415 4.34 -24.86 8.43
C SER A 415 5.73 -25.16 9.02
N LYS A 416 5.83 -26.16 9.89
CA LYS A 416 7.11 -26.58 10.49
C LYS A 416 8.06 -27.16 9.42
N PHE A 417 7.52 -27.84 8.40
CA PHE A 417 8.29 -28.25 7.23
C PHE A 417 8.87 -27.06 6.46
N LYS A 418 8.04 -26.04 6.15
CA LYS A 418 8.51 -24.82 5.48
C LYS A 418 9.55 -24.06 6.31
N GLN A 419 9.39 -24.04 7.63
CA GLN A 419 10.37 -23.44 8.54
C GLN A 419 11.72 -24.18 8.51
N LYS A 420 11.69 -25.53 8.52
CA LYS A 420 12.90 -26.35 8.60
C LYS A 420 13.66 -26.46 7.28
N TYR A 421 12.93 -26.47 6.16
CA TYR A 421 13.50 -26.71 4.82
C TYR A 421 13.40 -25.51 3.88
N GLY A 422 12.89 -24.36 4.33
CA GLY A 422 12.83 -23.10 3.58
C GLY A 422 11.80 -23.07 2.44
N LYS A 423 11.19 -24.21 2.08
CA LYS A 423 10.21 -24.33 1.00
C LYS A 423 8.92 -25.04 1.43
N PRO A 424 7.75 -24.65 0.86
CA PRO A 424 6.48 -25.34 1.11
C PRO A 424 6.54 -26.82 0.73
N ILE A 425 5.89 -27.67 1.54
CA ILE A 425 5.82 -29.11 1.28
C ILE A 425 5.12 -29.45 -0.04
N THR A 426 4.16 -28.63 -0.47
CA THR A 426 3.47 -28.78 -1.75
C THR A 426 4.38 -28.50 -2.95
N GLU A 427 5.37 -27.63 -2.79
CA GLU A 427 6.40 -27.36 -3.80
C GLU A 427 7.39 -28.52 -3.88
N GLN A 428 7.86 -29.01 -2.73
CA GLN A 428 8.68 -30.22 -2.66
C GLN A 428 7.97 -31.46 -3.23
N MET A 429 6.65 -31.62 -3.02
CA MET A 429 5.87 -32.70 -3.62
C MET A 429 5.80 -32.59 -5.14
N LYS A 430 5.69 -31.36 -5.69
CA LYS A 430 5.70 -31.12 -7.14
C LYS A 430 7.06 -31.45 -7.74
N GLU A 431 8.15 -31.05 -7.10
CA GLU A 431 9.52 -31.39 -7.52
C GLU A 431 9.75 -32.90 -7.56
N LEU A 432 9.14 -33.65 -6.62
CA LEU A 432 9.20 -35.12 -6.56
C LEU A 432 8.14 -35.82 -7.42
N GLN A 433 7.37 -35.08 -8.23
CA GLN A 433 6.28 -35.60 -9.08
C GLN A 433 5.21 -36.38 -8.30
N ILE A 434 4.99 -36.04 -7.02
CA ILE A 434 3.99 -36.67 -6.16
C ILE A 434 2.63 -36.00 -6.39
N GLY A 435 1.72 -36.70 -7.05
CA GLY A 435 0.37 -36.21 -7.33
C GLY A 435 -0.55 -36.24 -6.09
N GLY A 436 -1.37 -35.20 -5.94
CA GLY A 436 -2.40 -35.12 -4.88
C GLY A 436 -2.19 -33.97 -3.89
N THR A 437 -3.07 -33.90 -2.88
CA THR A 437 -2.95 -32.93 -1.79
C THR A 437 -2.02 -33.45 -0.70
N PHE A 438 -1.48 -32.56 0.14
CA PHE A 438 -0.63 -32.97 1.26
C PHE A 438 -1.35 -33.97 2.19
N ALA A 439 -2.66 -33.81 2.41
CA ALA A 439 -3.48 -34.78 3.13
C ALA A 439 -3.50 -36.16 2.46
N LYS A 440 -3.66 -36.23 1.13
CA LYS A 440 -3.62 -37.49 0.38
C LYS A 440 -2.23 -38.14 0.43
N PHE A 441 -1.17 -37.33 0.43
CA PHE A 441 0.19 -37.82 0.57
C PHE A 441 0.43 -38.44 1.95
N LEU A 442 0.04 -37.75 3.03
CA LEU A 442 0.13 -38.28 4.39
C LEU A 442 -0.72 -39.55 4.58
N GLN A 443 -1.89 -39.62 3.95
CA GLN A 443 -2.72 -40.83 3.91
C GLN A 443 -2.07 -41.99 3.14
N SER A 444 -1.10 -41.71 2.27
CA SER A 444 -0.32 -42.72 1.55
C SER A 444 0.95 -43.14 2.31
N CYS A 445 1.27 -42.48 3.42
CA CYS A 445 2.42 -42.79 4.28
C CYS A 445 2.00 -43.82 5.34
N SER A 446 2.88 -44.77 5.63
CA SER A 446 2.56 -45.89 6.53
C SER A 446 2.55 -45.49 8.02
N ASP A 447 3.24 -44.41 8.35
CA ASP A 447 3.45 -43.94 9.73
C ASP A 447 2.32 -43.01 10.25
N PHE A 448 1.38 -42.57 9.40
CA PHE A 448 0.44 -41.50 9.73
C PHE A 448 -1.02 -41.92 9.52
N GLN A 449 -1.88 -41.55 10.48
CA GLN A 449 -3.32 -41.62 10.35
C GLN A 449 -3.89 -40.20 10.22
N VAL A 450 -4.66 -39.94 9.16
CA VAL A 450 -5.23 -38.63 8.88
C VAL A 450 -6.76 -38.67 9.03
N GLN A 451 -7.32 -37.84 9.91
CA GLN A 451 -8.76 -37.73 10.16
C GLN A 451 -9.25 -36.31 9.91
N LEU A 452 -10.49 -36.16 9.43
CA LEU A 452 -11.16 -34.86 9.28
C LEU A 452 -12.05 -34.64 10.52
N LYS A 453 -11.65 -33.73 11.41
CA LYS A 453 -12.39 -33.38 12.62
C LYS A 453 -12.64 -31.87 12.61
N ASP A 454 -13.89 -31.45 12.81
CA ASP A 454 -14.30 -30.04 12.81
C ASP A 454 -13.81 -29.25 11.58
N ASN A 455 -13.97 -29.85 10.39
CA ASN A 455 -13.57 -29.28 9.10
C ASN A 455 -12.04 -29.03 8.95
N LYS A 456 -11.21 -29.62 9.81
CA LYS A 456 -9.74 -29.55 9.77
C LYS A 456 -9.13 -30.95 9.67
N TRP A 457 -8.06 -31.08 8.91
CA TRP A 457 -7.34 -32.35 8.76
C TRP A 457 -6.32 -32.49 9.89
N GLN A 458 -6.49 -33.50 10.75
CA GLN A 458 -5.58 -33.85 11.82
C GLN A 458 -4.78 -35.10 11.48
N VAL A 459 -3.52 -35.15 11.94
CA VAL A 459 -2.56 -36.23 11.72
C VAL A 459 -2.09 -36.76 13.07
N SER A 460 -2.33 -38.04 13.32
CA SER A 460 -1.74 -38.80 14.42
C SER A 460 -0.78 -39.84 13.87
N LYS A 461 0.13 -40.33 14.72
CA LYS A 461 1.02 -41.44 14.35
C LYS A 461 0.26 -42.75 14.42
N LEU A 462 0.42 -43.62 13.42
CA LEU A 462 -0.08 -44.98 13.49
C LEU A 462 0.81 -45.76 14.45
N ASN A 463 0.35 -46.00 15.68
CA ASN A 463 1.04 -46.89 16.59
C ASN A 463 1.01 -48.31 16.01
N SER A 464 2.16 -48.85 15.60
CA SER A 464 2.30 -50.29 15.38
C SER A 464 1.97 -51.01 16.70
N PRO A 465 1.11 -52.04 16.69
CA PRO A 465 0.65 -52.68 17.91
C PRO A 465 1.75 -53.59 18.49
N SER A 466 2.05 -53.44 19.79
CA SER A 466 2.62 -54.53 20.60
C SER A 466 1.45 -55.35 21.20
N PRO A 467 1.64 -56.66 21.44
CA PRO A 467 0.61 -57.67 21.28
C PRO A 467 -0.35 -57.76 22.47
N ALA A 468 -1.49 -58.39 22.20
CA ALA A 468 -2.55 -58.78 23.13
C ALA A 468 -3.46 -57.64 23.60
N SER A 469 -4.58 -57.45 22.91
CA SER A 469 -5.82 -58.13 23.34
C SER A 469 -7.00 -57.72 22.46
N VAL A 470 -7.50 -58.69 21.69
CA VAL A 470 -8.93 -58.95 21.44
C VAL A 470 -9.68 -57.86 20.63
N LEU A 471 -10.10 -58.02 19.38
CA LEU A 471 -10.51 -59.21 18.66
C LEU A 471 -10.40 -58.91 17.14
N SER A 472 -9.44 -59.57 16.50
CA SER A 472 -9.33 -59.69 15.06
C SER A 472 -10.28 -60.77 14.54
N SER A 473 -11.29 -60.37 13.80
CA SER A 473 -11.85 -61.08 12.64
C SER A 473 -12.60 -60.01 11.85
N VAL A 474 -12.27 -59.70 10.60
CA VAL A 474 -12.41 -60.56 9.44
C VAL A 474 -11.43 -60.11 8.34
N SER A 475 -10.64 -61.09 7.90
CA SER A 475 -10.07 -61.35 6.58
C SER A 475 -9.81 -60.21 5.59
N SER A 476 -8.57 -60.22 5.11
CA SER A 476 -8.17 -59.85 3.75
C SER A 476 -8.97 -60.63 2.69
N THR A 477 -10.26 -60.34 2.54
CA THR A 477 -11.05 -60.86 1.43
C THR A 477 -10.58 -60.14 0.17
N LYS A 478 -9.89 -60.87 -0.72
CA LYS A 478 -9.68 -60.41 -2.09
C LYS A 478 -11.05 -60.11 -2.69
N ILE A 479 -11.26 -58.87 -3.11
CA ILE A 479 -12.50 -58.45 -3.75
C ILE A 479 -12.42 -58.90 -5.21
N ASN A 480 -13.04 -60.04 -5.51
CA ASN A 480 -13.00 -60.69 -6.81
C ASN A 480 -14.34 -60.63 -7.56
N SER A 481 -15.41 -60.16 -6.91
CA SER A 481 -16.73 -60.02 -7.52
C SER A 481 -17.44 -58.73 -7.08
N ALA A 482 -18.50 -58.36 -7.81
CA ALA A 482 -19.36 -57.24 -7.44
C ALA A 482 -20.04 -57.45 -6.06
N ALA A 483 -20.41 -58.69 -5.72
CA ALA A 483 -20.98 -59.03 -4.43
C ALA A 483 -19.97 -58.91 -3.29
N ASP A 484 -18.70 -59.25 -3.52
CA ASP A 484 -17.62 -59.05 -2.55
C ASP A 484 -17.37 -57.56 -2.31
N LEU A 485 -17.46 -56.75 -3.37
CA LEU A 485 -17.32 -55.30 -3.29
C LEU A 485 -18.49 -54.68 -2.50
N GLU A 486 -19.73 -55.13 -2.75
CA GLU A 486 -20.90 -54.72 -1.97
C GLU A 486 -20.76 -55.09 -0.49
N LYS A 487 -20.33 -56.32 -0.18
CA LYS A 487 -20.12 -56.78 1.19
C LYS A 487 -19.03 -55.98 1.92
N ALA A 488 -17.91 -55.71 1.24
CA ALA A 488 -16.83 -54.88 1.78
C ALA A 488 -17.33 -53.46 2.12
N LEU A 489 -18.07 -52.83 1.20
CA LEU A 489 -18.64 -51.50 1.41
C LEU A 489 -19.70 -51.49 2.51
N LYS A 490 -20.49 -52.55 2.65
CA LYS A 490 -21.48 -52.70 3.73
C LYS A 490 -20.82 -52.79 5.11
N MET A 491 -19.71 -53.52 5.23
CA MET A 491 -18.94 -53.61 6.48
C MET A 491 -18.39 -52.24 6.87
N ILE A 492 -17.76 -51.54 5.92
CA ILE A 492 -17.23 -50.19 6.12
C ILE A 492 -18.34 -49.22 6.53
N LEU A 493 -19.47 -49.25 5.84
CA LEU A 493 -20.60 -48.38 6.12
C LEU A 493 -21.15 -48.61 7.53
N THR A 494 -21.24 -49.88 7.96
CA THR A 494 -21.70 -50.25 9.30
C THR A 494 -20.73 -49.79 10.40
N GLU A 495 -19.43 -49.84 10.14
CA GLU A 495 -18.41 -49.31 11.07
C GLU A 495 -18.54 -47.78 11.21
N LEU A 496 -18.71 -47.08 10.08
CA LEU A 496 -18.82 -45.63 10.06
C LEU A 496 -20.11 -45.11 10.70
N THR A 497 -21.25 -45.81 10.54
CA THR A 497 -22.51 -45.42 11.18
C THR A 497 -22.51 -45.69 12.68
N LYS A 498 -21.85 -46.78 13.14
CA LYS A 498 -21.66 -47.06 14.58
C LYS A 498 -20.76 -46.04 15.28
N ALA A 499 -19.71 -45.56 14.62
CA ALA A 499 -18.76 -44.63 15.21
C ALA A 499 -19.27 -43.18 15.30
N ALA A 500 -20.23 -42.79 14.46
CA ALA A 500 -20.60 -41.38 14.28
C ALA A 500 -21.93 -40.96 14.93
N ASN A 501 -22.68 -41.87 15.58
CA ASN A 501 -24.07 -41.65 16.04
C ASN A 501 -24.99 -40.98 15.00
N ASN A 502 -24.63 -41.07 13.72
CA ASN A 502 -25.30 -40.42 12.60
C ASN A 502 -25.85 -41.50 11.69
N ASN A 503 -27.13 -41.37 11.33
CA ASN A 503 -27.84 -42.35 10.52
C ASN A 503 -27.44 -42.34 9.03
N TYR A 504 -26.46 -41.52 8.62
CA TYR A 504 -26.05 -41.41 7.23
C TYR A 504 -24.54 -41.14 7.07
N VAL A 505 -23.98 -41.62 5.96
CA VAL A 505 -22.58 -41.40 5.58
C VAL A 505 -22.54 -40.76 4.19
N ASP A 506 -21.59 -39.85 3.97
CA ASP A 506 -21.34 -39.27 2.64
C ASP A 506 -20.59 -40.29 1.76
N ILE A 507 -21.01 -40.44 0.50
CA ILE A 507 -20.38 -41.40 -0.43
C ILE A 507 -18.88 -41.16 -0.60
N GLY A 508 -18.41 -39.92 -0.50
CA GLY A 508 -16.99 -39.58 -0.51
C GLY A 508 -16.23 -40.15 0.69
N ILE A 509 -16.83 -40.15 1.88
CA ILE A 509 -16.25 -40.74 3.10
C ILE A 509 -16.15 -42.27 2.97
N LEU A 510 -17.18 -42.91 2.41
CA LEU A 510 -17.17 -44.34 2.12
C LEU A 510 -16.04 -44.71 1.15
N GLY A 511 -15.84 -43.90 0.11
CA GLY A 511 -14.73 -44.04 -0.85
C GLY A 511 -13.35 -43.94 -0.21
N ILE A 512 -13.17 -43.01 0.73
CA ILE A 512 -11.91 -42.81 1.45
C ILE A 512 -11.61 -44.00 2.36
N LYS A 513 -12.58 -44.46 3.14
CA LYS A 513 -12.39 -45.56 4.09
C LYS A 513 -12.13 -46.90 3.36
N PHE A 514 -12.77 -47.11 2.20
CA PHE A 514 -12.43 -48.23 1.32
C PHE A 514 -10.99 -48.17 0.82
N HIS A 515 -10.53 -46.99 0.37
CA HIS A 515 -9.14 -46.81 -0.09
C HIS A 515 -8.14 -47.08 1.05
N GLN A 516 -8.45 -46.67 2.28
CA GLN A 516 -7.63 -46.96 3.46
C GLN A 516 -7.55 -48.45 3.78
N GLN A 517 -8.67 -49.19 3.66
CA GLN A 517 -8.72 -50.61 4.00
C GLN A 517 -8.16 -51.54 2.92
N TYR A 518 -8.28 -51.15 1.65
CA TYR A 518 -7.94 -52.01 0.50
C TYR A 518 -6.81 -51.46 -0.39
N GLY A 519 -6.23 -50.30 -0.05
CA GLY A 519 -5.05 -49.73 -0.72
C GLY A 519 -5.25 -49.28 -2.17
N LYS A 520 -6.49 -49.27 -2.68
CA LYS A 520 -6.83 -48.76 -4.02
C LYS A 520 -8.20 -48.06 -4.07
N PRO A 521 -8.39 -47.06 -4.95
CA PRO A 521 -9.69 -46.39 -5.11
C PRO A 521 -10.78 -47.35 -5.56
N ILE A 522 -12.02 -47.16 -5.09
CA ILE A 522 -13.18 -47.98 -5.50
C ILE A 522 -13.36 -48.00 -7.01
N THR A 523 -13.18 -46.86 -7.68
CA THR A 523 -13.30 -46.75 -9.14
C THR A 523 -12.26 -47.59 -9.88
N LYS A 524 -11.08 -47.83 -9.28
CA LYS A 524 -10.07 -48.74 -9.82
C LYS A 524 -10.50 -50.20 -9.63
N GLN A 525 -10.99 -50.56 -8.45
CA GLN A 525 -11.55 -51.89 -8.17
C GLN A 525 -12.77 -52.21 -9.06
N MET A 526 -13.66 -51.25 -9.31
CA MET A 526 -14.80 -51.43 -10.22
C MET A 526 -14.35 -51.70 -11.66
N LYS A 527 -13.31 -51.00 -12.13
CA LYS A 527 -12.71 -51.26 -13.45
C LYS A 527 -12.07 -52.64 -13.53
N GLU A 528 -11.36 -53.07 -12.48
CA GLU A 528 -10.77 -54.40 -12.40
C GLU A 528 -11.83 -55.51 -12.39
N LEU A 529 -13.03 -55.23 -11.88
CA LEU A 529 -14.19 -56.14 -11.87
C LEU A 529 -15.10 -55.99 -13.11
N GLN A 530 -14.72 -55.18 -14.10
CA GLN A 530 -15.53 -54.89 -15.29
C GLN A 530 -16.94 -54.33 -14.99
N ILE A 531 -17.10 -53.64 -13.86
CA ILE A 531 -18.37 -53.00 -13.48
C ILE A 531 -18.49 -51.67 -14.22
N ASN A 532 -19.43 -51.61 -15.16
CA ASN A 532 -19.69 -50.42 -15.97
C ASN A 532 -20.62 -49.44 -15.25
N GLY A 533 -20.21 -48.17 -15.16
CA GLY A 533 -21.03 -47.09 -14.57
C GLY A 533 -20.27 -46.24 -13.56
N SER A 534 -20.96 -45.23 -13.01
CA SER A 534 -20.41 -44.43 -11.91
C SER A 534 -20.55 -45.19 -10.59
N PHE A 535 -19.72 -44.85 -9.60
CA PHE A 535 -19.79 -45.45 -8.26
C PHE A 535 -21.19 -45.31 -7.64
N ILE A 536 -21.87 -44.20 -7.90
CA ILE A 536 -23.26 -43.98 -7.46
C ILE A 536 -24.21 -44.97 -8.14
N LYS A 537 -24.11 -45.18 -9.45
CA LYS A 537 -24.94 -46.17 -10.16
C LYS A 537 -24.72 -47.59 -9.64
N PHE A 538 -23.48 -47.94 -9.29
CA PHE A 538 -23.18 -49.21 -8.67
C PHE A 538 -23.81 -49.36 -7.28
N LEU A 539 -23.73 -48.33 -6.43
CA LEU A 539 -24.39 -48.35 -5.13
C LEU A 539 -25.92 -48.40 -5.26
N GLN A 540 -26.51 -47.78 -6.29
CA GLN A 540 -27.95 -47.87 -6.60
C GLN A 540 -28.37 -49.26 -7.08
N SER A 541 -27.46 -50.02 -7.72
CA SER A 541 -27.72 -51.40 -8.13
C SER A 541 -27.58 -52.42 -7.00
N CYS A 542 -27.00 -52.03 -5.86
CA CYS A 542 -26.82 -52.88 -4.68
C CYS A 542 -28.07 -52.80 -3.78
N SER A 543 -28.61 -53.95 -3.37
CA SER A 543 -29.79 -53.98 -2.48
C SER A 543 -29.44 -53.58 -1.03
N SER A 544 -28.16 -53.61 -0.66
CA SER A 544 -27.69 -53.31 0.69
C SER A 544 -27.66 -51.81 1.05
N PHE A 545 -27.94 -50.89 0.11
CA PHE A 545 -27.82 -49.45 0.33
C PHE A 545 -29.07 -48.67 -0.06
N GLN A 546 -29.45 -47.69 0.74
CA GLN A 546 -30.39 -46.64 0.34
C GLN A 546 -29.63 -45.33 0.14
N ILE A 547 -29.83 -44.70 -1.01
CA ILE A 547 -29.16 -43.46 -1.38
C ILE A 547 -30.18 -42.33 -1.46
N GLN A 548 -29.91 -41.23 -0.75
CA GLN A 548 -30.68 -40.00 -0.83
C GLN A 548 -29.82 -38.88 -1.39
N GLN A 549 -30.31 -38.21 -2.43
CA GLN A 549 -29.67 -37.01 -2.97
C GLN A 549 -30.27 -35.76 -2.29
N LYS A 550 -29.43 -34.97 -1.62
CA LYS A 550 -29.84 -33.67 -1.05
C LYS A 550 -28.90 -32.59 -1.60
N GLY A 551 -29.34 -31.93 -2.68
CA GLY A 551 -28.51 -30.99 -3.45
C GLY A 551 -27.37 -31.71 -4.20
N ASN A 552 -26.15 -31.19 -4.11
CA ASN A 552 -24.95 -31.78 -4.74
C ASN A 552 -24.29 -32.92 -3.93
N LYS A 553 -24.90 -33.36 -2.83
CA LYS A 553 -24.35 -34.40 -1.94
C LYS A 553 -25.23 -35.63 -1.91
N PHE A 554 -24.59 -36.80 -1.98
CA PHE A 554 -25.24 -38.10 -1.90
C PHE A 554 -24.99 -38.71 -0.52
N LYS A 555 -26.08 -39.00 0.18
CA LYS A 555 -26.08 -39.65 1.48
C LYS A 555 -26.42 -41.13 1.30
N ILE A 556 -25.66 -42.01 1.94
CA ILE A 556 -25.87 -43.45 1.92
C ILE A 556 -26.17 -43.96 3.32
N VAL A 557 -27.18 -44.83 3.42
CA VAL A 557 -27.57 -45.52 4.66
C VAL A 557 -27.66 -47.03 4.39
N PRO A 558 -27.35 -47.89 5.38
CA PRO A 558 -27.56 -49.33 5.24
C PRO A 558 -29.05 -49.62 5.04
N SER A 559 -29.41 -50.41 4.03
CA SER A 559 -30.79 -50.91 3.88
C SER A 559 -31.09 -51.85 5.05
N VAL A 560 -32.07 -51.49 5.90
CA VAL A 560 -32.60 -52.40 6.90
C VAL A 560 -33.41 -53.46 6.18
N THR A 561 -32.91 -54.69 6.15
CA THR A 561 -33.70 -55.84 5.72
C THR A 561 -34.68 -56.12 6.86
N MET A 562 -35.96 -55.79 6.65
CA MET A 562 -37.04 -56.43 7.41
C MET A 562 -36.92 -57.92 7.09
N THR A 563 -36.37 -58.70 8.02
CA THR A 563 -36.61 -60.14 8.05
C THR A 563 -38.11 -60.30 8.28
N SER A 564 -38.79 -60.81 7.26
CA SER A 564 -40.15 -61.32 7.32
C SER A 564 -40.27 -62.26 8.53
N GLY A 565 -41.07 -61.86 9.51
CA GLY A 565 -41.83 -62.78 10.35
C GLY A 565 -43.22 -62.90 9.77
#